data_AF-A0A7M4EI23-F1
#
_entry.id   AF-A0A7M4EI23-F1
#
_cell.length_a   1.000
_cell.length_b   1.000
_cell.length_c   1.000
_cell.angle_alpha   90.00
_cell.angle_beta   90.00
_cell.angle_gamma   90.00
#
_symmetry.space_group_name_H-M   'P 1'
#
loop_
_entity.id
_entity.type
_entity.pdbx_description
1 polymer ?
#
loop_
_entity_poly.entity_id
_entity_poly.type
_entity_poly.pdbx_seq_one_letter_code
_entity_poly.pdbx_strand_id
1 'polypeptide(L)'
;MTSPWILLEKDVFAPLNERLLEIVHIWKTGKKRKGSVLCVVVANYRPIQLFLVKVKADRGEQYKITNRWLLKYLKLVDGKTVNQLQFDKVYKWTAGSCDEKNAFIRCLWKLNHRYLSGTITFVNVPSCTMEGNYDFCHTHSESENQEEDCVYQEMTPKETADMLKLMEEYEPIVNHAAAFAEQLSSDLQVLDETNLQAIISSERQVMLLMNSIDEALVEVAKVEETLQIHDKLLGSLKQQMDHIQQENFLLHRIESNQEKLMGEILFLTSNLDLNEEHCQVLRQGDLSSPRKVEVCIAAVEALSSCMNVQIQPGYRKLQAVAEQLIMFETLKQNFENSFISHITSIFEQQVGEHIQTNKLISPTHKPYHDELLPYVPLMTWLKNTNPMLFSDLPKVYARSLCRLYEKEIKNFFEMARMLLLGRAKDSKQKCICKRNHSHPFFPKLSDY
;
A
#
# COMPACT_ATOMS: atom_id res chain seq x y z
N MET A 1 10.41 15.15 -20.18
CA MET A 1 11.34 14.86 -19.06
C MET A 1 10.71 15.39 -17.80
N THR A 2 10.47 14.53 -16.81
CA THR A 2 9.91 14.93 -15.51
C THR A 2 10.87 15.89 -14.81
N SER A 3 10.35 16.97 -14.22
CA SER A 3 11.20 17.92 -13.51
C SER A 3 11.90 17.22 -12.33
N PRO A 4 13.16 17.56 -12.02
CA PRO A 4 13.90 16.96 -10.90
C PRO A 4 13.18 17.18 -9.55
N TRP A 5 12.35 18.22 -9.46
CA TRP A 5 11.45 18.47 -8.34
C TRP A 5 10.47 17.30 -8.09
N ILE A 6 9.72 16.89 -9.12
CA ILE A 6 8.67 15.87 -9.00
C ILE A 6 9.27 14.52 -8.60
N LEU A 7 10.44 14.17 -9.15
CA LEU A 7 11.16 12.94 -8.81
C LEU A 7 11.64 12.96 -7.36
N LEU A 8 12.21 14.06 -6.88
CA LEU A 8 12.68 14.18 -5.50
C LEU A 8 11.52 14.15 -4.49
N GLU A 9 10.44 14.86 -4.78
CA GLU A 9 9.27 14.90 -3.91
C GLU A 9 8.60 13.53 -3.81
N LYS A 10 8.40 12.84 -4.94
CA LYS A 10 7.74 11.52 -4.98
C LYS A 10 8.61 10.38 -4.44
N ASP A 11 9.87 10.30 -4.86
CA ASP A 11 10.69 9.10 -4.62
C ASP A 11 11.54 9.19 -3.35
N VAL A 12 11.84 10.41 -2.86
CA VAL A 12 12.74 10.61 -1.71
C VAL A 12 12.02 11.14 -0.48
N PHE A 13 11.14 12.14 -0.63
CA PHE A 13 10.58 12.87 0.52
C PHE A 13 9.14 12.45 0.91
N ALA A 14 8.29 12.07 -0.05
CA ALA A 14 6.94 11.56 0.24
C ALA A 14 6.95 10.29 1.12
N PRO A 15 7.86 9.31 0.95
CA PRO A 15 7.98 8.17 1.87
C PRO A 15 8.39 8.56 3.29
N LEU A 16 8.99 9.73 3.48
CA LEU A 16 9.47 10.24 4.78
C LEU A 16 8.45 11.17 5.46
N ASN A 17 7.27 11.41 4.86
CA ASN A 17 6.30 12.44 5.27
C ASN A 17 6.93 13.85 5.36
N GLU A 18 7.80 14.17 4.41
CA GLU A 18 8.49 15.46 4.32
C GLU A 18 8.06 16.22 3.07
N ARG A 19 7.88 17.53 3.19
CA ARG A 19 7.53 18.42 2.08
C ARG A 19 8.74 19.21 1.61
N LEU A 20 9.04 19.11 0.33
CA LEU A 20 10.12 19.86 -0.34
C LEU A 20 9.72 21.33 -0.52
N LEU A 21 10.59 22.26 -0.10
CA LEU A 21 10.33 23.71 -0.19
C LEU A 21 11.13 24.41 -1.28
N GLU A 22 12.38 24.01 -1.49
CA GLU A 22 13.25 24.64 -2.50
C GLU A 22 14.40 23.69 -2.85
N ILE A 23 14.86 23.76 -4.10
CA ILE A 23 16.01 23.01 -4.61
C ILE A 23 17.07 23.92 -5.21
N VAL A 24 18.34 23.57 -5.06
CA VAL A 24 19.44 24.23 -5.77
C VAL A 24 20.46 23.21 -6.24
N HIS A 25 20.82 23.29 -7.52
CA HIS A 25 21.87 22.45 -8.08
C HIS A 25 23.23 22.99 -7.66
N ILE A 26 24.06 22.16 -7.03
CA ILE A 26 25.36 22.54 -6.47
C ILE A 26 26.50 21.62 -6.92
N TRP A 27 27.69 22.20 -7.04
CA TRP A 27 28.96 21.45 -7.12
C TRP A 27 29.95 21.91 -6.05
N LYS A 28 30.90 21.02 -5.72
CA LYS A 28 31.98 21.36 -4.81
C LYS A 28 32.96 22.29 -5.51
N THR A 29 33.20 23.46 -4.92
CA THR A 29 34.16 24.45 -5.41
C THR A 29 35.55 23.80 -5.56
N GLY A 30 36.13 23.85 -6.76
CA GLY A 30 37.47 23.34 -7.06
C GLY A 30 37.60 21.87 -7.49
N LYS A 31 36.51 21.11 -7.72
CA LYS A 31 36.58 19.73 -8.26
C LYS A 31 35.73 19.56 -9.53
N LYS A 32 36.09 18.59 -10.40
CA LYS A 32 35.33 18.21 -11.62
C LYS A 32 33.83 18.09 -11.33
N ARG A 33 32.99 18.58 -12.25
CA ARG A 33 31.51 18.73 -12.17
C ARG A 33 30.78 17.42 -11.79
N LYS A 34 30.77 17.07 -10.51
CA LYS A 34 29.87 16.07 -9.93
C LYS A 34 28.69 16.82 -9.33
N GLY A 35 27.59 16.90 -10.07
CA GLY A 35 26.36 17.56 -9.63
C GLY A 35 25.80 16.91 -8.38
N SER A 36 25.41 17.72 -7.41
CA SER A 36 24.59 17.33 -6.26
C SER A 36 23.44 18.33 -6.17
N VAL A 37 22.31 17.91 -5.61
CA VAL A 37 21.17 18.81 -5.37
C VAL A 37 21.08 19.04 -3.87
N LEU A 38 20.89 20.30 -3.47
CA LEU A 38 20.62 20.65 -2.09
C LEU A 38 19.14 21.03 -1.98
N CYS A 39 18.47 20.43 -1.01
CA CYS A 39 17.03 20.52 -0.82
C CYS A 39 16.74 21.06 0.58
N VAL A 40 15.79 21.99 0.68
CA VAL A 40 15.21 22.40 1.97
C VAL A 40 13.88 21.67 2.13
N VAL A 41 13.71 21.00 3.27
CA VAL A 41 12.57 20.11 3.53
C VAL A 41 11.96 20.40 4.90
N VAL A 42 10.64 20.30 4.99
CA VAL A 42 9.89 20.39 6.25
C VAL A 42 9.31 19.03 6.58
N ALA A 43 9.53 18.55 7.80
CA ALA A 43 8.85 17.36 8.29
C ALA A 43 7.47 17.72 8.84
N ASN A 44 6.46 16.92 8.49
CA ASN A 44 5.06 17.16 8.88
C ASN A 44 4.70 16.67 10.30
N TYR A 45 5.69 16.40 11.15
CA TYR A 45 5.50 16.03 12.55
C TYR A 45 5.53 17.27 13.47
N ARG A 46 4.83 17.23 14.62
CA ARG A 46 4.88 18.30 15.65
C ARG A 46 5.90 17.92 16.73
N PRO A 47 6.85 18.81 17.11
CA PRO A 47 7.10 20.16 16.59
C PRO A 47 7.70 20.15 15.18
N ILE A 48 7.38 21.17 14.38
CA ILE A 48 7.85 21.31 12.99
C ILE A 48 9.39 21.31 12.97
N GLN A 49 9.98 20.41 12.20
CA GLN A 49 11.43 20.32 12.03
C GLN A 49 11.83 20.62 10.58
N LEU A 50 12.83 21.49 10.43
CA LEU A 50 13.40 21.89 9.15
C LEU A 50 14.72 21.18 8.90
N PHE A 51 14.87 20.64 7.70
CA PHE A 51 16.06 19.90 7.29
C PHE A 51 16.68 20.50 6.02
N LEU A 52 18.00 20.48 5.99
CA LEU A 52 18.80 20.70 4.79
C LEU A 52 19.35 19.34 4.34
N VAL A 53 18.96 18.89 3.16
CA VAL A 53 19.29 17.55 2.64
C VAL A 53 20.09 17.68 1.36
N LYS A 54 21.23 16.99 1.30
CA LYS A 54 22.04 16.89 0.09
C LYS A 54 21.80 15.56 -0.59
N VAL A 55 21.45 15.61 -1.86
CA VAL A 55 21.08 14.47 -2.68
C VAL A 55 22.02 14.37 -3.88
N LYS A 56 22.27 13.15 -4.35
CA LYS A 56 23.01 12.89 -5.59
C LYS A 56 22.22 11.93 -6.48
N ALA A 57 22.23 12.19 -7.78
CA ALA A 57 21.71 11.26 -8.77
C ALA A 57 22.67 10.07 -8.89
N ASP A 58 22.16 8.85 -8.70
CA ASP A 58 22.88 7.62 -9.02
C ASP A 58 22.88 7.38 -10.54
N ARG A 59 23.76 6.52 -11.06
CA ARG A 59 23.92 6.27 -12.51
C ARG A 59 22.68 5.64 -13.20
N GLY A 60 21.58 5.42 -12.47
CA GLY A 60 20.33 4.84 -12.95
C GLY A 60 19.08 5.56 -12.42
N GLU A 61 19.01 6.87 -12.63
CA GLU A 61 17.88 7.79 -12.36
C GLU A 61 17.32 7.89 -10.93
N GLN A 62 17.80 7.09 -9.98
CA GLN A 62 17.38 7.20 -8.58
C GLN A 62 18.24 8.20 -7.79
N TYR A 63 17.56 9.10 -7.08
CA TYR A 63 18.18 10.07 -6.18
C TYR A 63 18.44 9.46 -4.79
N LYS A 64 19.69 9.51 -4.32
CA LYS A 64 20.07 9.02 -2.98
C LYS A 64 20.53 10.15 -2.07
N ILE A 65 20.00 10.18 -0.85
CA ILE A 65 20.40 11.14 0.20
C ILE A 65 21.85 10.84 0.62
N THR A 66 22.73 11.83 0.48
CA THR A 66 24.14 11.71 0.90
C THR A 66 24.37 12.30 2.30
N ASN A 67 23.73 13.43 2.61
CA ASN A 67 23.87 14.10 3.90
C ASN A 67 22.55 14.76 4.30
N ARG A 68 22.29 14.83 5.60
CA ARG A 68 21.10 15.44 6.18
C ARG A 68 21.49 16.24 7.42
N TRP A 69 21.09 17.50 7.48
CA TRP A 69 21.35 18.41 8.59
C TRP A 69 20.05 19.03 9.10
N LEU A 70 19.92 19.22 10.42
CA LEU A 70 18.84 20.07 10.94
C LEU A 70 19.20 21.54 10.70
N LEU A 71 18.22 22.31 10.23
CA LEU A 71 18.44 23.72 9.90
C LEU A 71 18.82 24.57 11.12
N LYS A 72 18.39 24.17 12.32
CA LYS A 72 18.75 24.81 13.60
C LYS A 72 20.26 24.83 13.89
N TYR A 73 21.05 23.98 13.23
CA TYR A 73 22.51 23.92 13.42
C TYR A 73 23.28 24.77 12.40
N LEU A 74 22.59 25.43 11.47
CA LEU A 74 23.21 26.34 10.52
C LEU A 74 23.53 27.66 11.26
N LYS A 75 24.79 28.12 11.21
CA LYS A 75 25.23 29.33 11.92
C LYS A 75 25.40 30.52 10.99
N LEU A 76 25.95 30.29 9.80
CA LEU A 76 26.30 31.34 8.84
C LEU A 76 26.00 30.92 7.41
N VAL A 77 25.41 31.83 6.64
CA VAL A 77 25.22 31.75 5.18
C VAL A 77 25.93 32.93 4.54
N ASP A 78 27.00 32.67 3.77
CA ASP A 78 27.70 33.71 3.00
C ASP A 78 27.24 33.67 1.53
N GLY A 79 26.72 34.82 1.06
CA GLY A 79 26.22 35.07 -0.28
C GLY A 79 27.28 35.49 -1.31
N LYS A 80 28.56 35.61 -0.95
CA LYS A 80 29.65 35.83 -1.92
C LYS A 80 29.66 34.73 -3.00
N THR A 81 30.43 34.93 -4.07
CA THR A 81 30.48 34.08 -5.29
C THR A 81 30.72 32.57 -5.04
N VAL A 82 30.99 32.18 -3.80
CA VAL A 82 31.05 30.80 -3.31
C VAL A 82 30.04 30.68 -2.14
N ASN A 83 28.93 29.96 -2.36
CA ASN A 83 27.91 29.73 -1.33
C ASN A 83 28.51 28.91 -0.19
N GLN A 84 28.97 29.61 0.84
CA GLN A 84 29.62 29.01 1.99
C GLN A 84 28.57 28.86 3.09
N LEU A 85 28.20 27.62 3.37
CA LEU A 85 27.29 27.25 4.45
C LEU A 85 28.09 26.71 5.63
N GLN A 86 27.90 27.29 6.80
CA GLN A 86 28.62 26.90 8.01
C GLN A 86 27.70 26.24 9.03
N PHE A 87 27.94 24.95 9.24
CA PHE A 87 27.42 24.17 10.37
C PHE A 87 28.58 24.01 11.39
N ASP A 88 28.94 22.78 11.78
CA ASP A 88 30.19 22.48 12.50
C ASP A 88 31.42 22.50 11.59
N LYS A 89 31.21 22.27 10.28
CA LYS A 89 32.22 22.35 9.23
C LYS A 89 31.78 23.35 8.18
N VAL A 90 32.75 24.03 7.58
CA VAL A 90 32.53 24.98 6.49
C VAL A 90 32.36 24.23 5.17
N TYR A 91 31.17 24.31 4.57
CA TYR A 91 30.87 23.73 3.26
C TYR A 91 30.87 24.82 2.19
N LYS A 92 31.81 24.72 1.24
CA LYS A 92 31.89 25.62 0.08
C LYS A 92 31.28 24.95 -1.16
N TRP A 93 30.15 25.48 -1.61
CA TRP A 93 29.44 25.01 -2.80
C TRP A 93 29.19 26.16 -3.78
N THR A 94 29.05 25.81 -5.05
CA THR A 94 28.74 26.77 -6.11
C THR A 94 27.46 26.31 -6.79
N ALA A 95 26.50 27.22 -6.95
CA ALA A 95 25.19 26.92 -7.53
C ALA A 95 25.21 26.93 -9.06
N GLY A 96 24.28 26.18 -9.66
CA GLY A 96 24.04 26.10 -11.11
C GLY A 96 23.61 27.41 -11.75
N SER A 97 22.74 28.14 -11.06
CA SER A 97 22.19 29.41 -11.51
C SER A 97 22.24 30.44 -10.38
N CYS A 98 22.43 31.71 -10.73
CA CYS A 98 22.33 32.83 -9.80
C CYS A 98 20.89 32.97 -9.28
N ASP A 99 19.89 32.69 -10.12
CA ASP A 99 18.47 32.81 -9.77
C ASP A 99 18.04 31.71 -8.79
N GLU A 100 18.45 30.45 -9.06
CA GLU A 100 18.24 29.33 -8.12
C GLU A 100 18.91 29.62 -6.78
N LYS A 101 20.13 30.18 -6.80
CA LYS A 101 20.85 30.58 -5.58
C LYS A 101 20.06 31.63 -4.79
N ASN A 102 19.58 32.70 -5.45
CA ASN A 102 18.88 33.79 -4.78
C ASN A 102 17.50 33.35 -4.28
N ALA A 103 16.79 32.48 -4.99
CA ALA A 103 15.57 31.83 -4.52
C ALA A 103 15.83 30.98 -3.27
N PHE A 104 16.88 30.17 -3.29
CA PHE A 104 17.29 29.32 -2.18
C PHE A 104 17.65 30.11 -0.92
N ILE A 105 18.43 31.19 -1.06
CA ILE A 105 18.79 32.08 0.06
C ILE A 105 17.55 32.78 0.62
N ARG A 106 16.63 33.26 -0.24
CA ARG A 106 15.35 33.84 0.17
C ARG A 106 14.50 32.85 0.97
N CYS A 107 14.42 31.60 0.51
CA CYS A 107 13.70 30.54 1.21
C CYS A 107 14.29 30.29 2.61
N LEU A 108 15.61 30.16 2.72
CA LEU A 108 16.31 29.99 4.00
C LEU A 108 16.08 31.19 4.94
N TRP A 109 16.12 32.42 4.43
CA TRP A 109 15.90 33.62 5.23
C TRP A 109 14.47 33.69 5.79
N LYS A 110 13.45 33.39 4.97
CA LYS A 110 12.04 33.34 5.40
C LYS A 110 11.83 32.27 6.50
N LEU A 111 12.46 31.11 6.35
CA LEU A 111 12.39 30.04 7.35
C LEU A 111 13.11 30.39 8.64
N ASN A 112 14.25 31.09 8.56
CA ASN A 112 15.00 31.54 9.73
C ASN A 112 14.16 32.47 10.61
N HIS A 113 13.47 33.44 10.00
CA HIS A 113 12.59 34.36 10.73
C HIS A 113 11.36 33.67 11.29
N ARG A 114 10.74 32.77 10.52
CA ARG A 114 9.48 32.14 10.91
C ARG A 114 9.62 31.05 11.97
N TYR A 115 10.70 30.26 11.94
CA TYR A 115 10.82 29.05 12.75
C TYR A 115 12.07 28.99 13.64
N LEU A 116 13.06 29.84 13.40
CA LEU A 116 14.35 29.80 14.10
C LEU A 116 14.70 31.14 14.77
N SER A 117 13.73 32.06 14.87
CA SER A 117 13.83 33.38 15.52
C SER A 117 15.12 34.15 15.19
N GLY A 118 15.60 34.06 13.94
CA GLY A 118 16.77 34.83 13.49
C GLY A 118 18.15 34.25 13.89
N THR A 119 18.23 33.00 14.36
CA THR A 119 19.49 32.37 14.79
C THR A 119 20.58 32.25 13.71
N ILE A 120 20.20 32.21 12.43
CA ILE A 120 21.17 32.13 11.31
C ILE A 120 21.62 33.54 10.89
N THR A 121 22.94 33.74 10.80
CA THR A 121 23.52 34.99 10.30
C THR A 121 23.71 34.94 8.78
N PHE A 122 23.26 35.98 8.06
CA PHE A 122 23.39 36.11 6.62
C PHE A 122 24.38 37.23 6.28
N VAL A 123 25.41 36.94 5.48
CA VAL A 123 26.47 37.88 5.13
C VAL A 123 26.58 37.97 3.60
N ASN A 124 26.78 39.17 3.05
CA ASN A 124 26.87 39.43 1.60
C ASN A 124 25.64 38.95 0.78
N VAL A 125 24.44 39.09 1.34
CA VAL A 125 23.17 38.86 0.63
C VAL A 125 22.64 40.23 0.20
N PRO A 126 22.32 40.47 -1.09
CA PRO A 126 21.87 41.78 -1.55
C PRO A 126 20.56 42.20 -0.87
N SER A 127 20.48 43.48 -0.48
CA SER A 127 19.39 44.13 0.27
C SER A 127 18.01 44.05 -0.41
N CYS A 128 17.95 43.65 -1.68
CA CYS A 128 16.74 43.37 -2.47
C CYS A 128 15.86 42.24 -1.89
N THR A 129 16.27 41.60 -0.79
CA THR A 129 15.39 40.72 0.01
C THR A 129 14.36 41.44 0.88
N MET A 130 14.37 42.77 0.91
CA MET A 130 13.35 43.59 1.58
C MET A 130 12.48 44.28 0.55
N GLU A 131 11.22 43.87 0.44
CA GLU A 131 10.20 44.69 -0.22
C GLU A 131 8.89 44.58 0.57
N GLY A 132 8.41 45.76 0.96
CA GLY A 132 7.21 45.97 1.76
C GLY A 132 7.35 47.14 2.74
N ASN A 133 7.73 48.34 2.26
CA ASN A 133 7.23 49.66 2.69
C ASN A 133 8.05 50.77 2.04
N TYR A 134 7.37 51.65 1.30
CA TYR A 134 7.90 52.93 0.84
C TYR A 134 7.85 53.90 2.01
N ASP A 135 8.99 54.50 2.37
CA ASP A 135 9.03 55.80 3.01
C ASP A 135 10.26 56.57 2.55
N PHE A 136 9.97 57.75 2.00
CA PHE A 136 10.92 58.79 1.64
C PHE A 136 11.58 59.34 2.91
N CYS A 137 12.91 59.47 2.93
CA CYS A 137 13.56 60.38 3.86
C CYS A 137 14.58 61.22 3.11
N HIS A 138 14.21 62.49 2.93
CA HIS A 138 15.04 63.53 2.35
C HIS A 138 16.22 63.87 3.26
N THR A 139 17.32 64.15 2.58
CA THR A 139 18.55 64.77 3.05
C THR A 139 18.26 66.21 3.50
N HIS A 140 18.64 66.60 4.72
CA HIS A 140 18.90 68.00 5.05
C HIS A 140 20.10 68.10 5.99
N SER A 141 21.20 68.59 5.41
CA SER A 141 22.26 69.32 6.07
C SER A 141 21.82 70.78 6.18
N GLU A 142 21.99 71.43 7.32
CA GLU A 142 22.15 72.88 7.34
C GLU A 142 22.89 73.33 8.60
N SER A 143 23.74 74.33 8.38
CA SER A 143 24.72 74.90 9.29
C SER A 143 24.19 76.24 9.80
N GLU A 144 24.30 76.51 11.10
CA GLU A 144 23.92 77.79 11.69
C GLU A 144 25.06 78.82 11.58
N ASN A 145 24.72 80.04 11.15
CA ASN A 145 25.54 81.26 11.28
C ASN A 145 24.80 82.27 12.17
N GLN A 146 25.56 82.98 13.00
CA GLN A 146 25.11 83.94 14.02
C GLN A 146 24.94 85.36 13.45
N GLU A 147 23.97 86.12 13.95
CA GLU A 147 23.76 87.55 13.68
C GLU A 147 24.22 88.40 14.89
N GLU A 148 24.86 89.56 14.61
CA GLU A 148 25.18 90.63 15.58
C GLU A 148 24.24 91.84 15.37
N ASP A 149 23.83 92.46 16.48
CA ASP A 149 22.81 93.51 16.58
C ASP A 149 23.46 94.88 16.95
N CYS A 150 23.02 96.00 16.35
CA CYS A 150 23.55 97.35 16.59
C CYS A 150 22.45 98.32 17.06
N VAL A 151 22.69 98.99 18.20
CA VAL A 151 21.72 99.82 18.94
C VAL A 151 21.65 101.28 18.43
N TYR A 152 20.43 101.81 18.31
CA TYR A 152 20.05 103.16 17.80
C TYR A 152 20.10 104.26 18.88
N GLN A 153 20.30 105.54 18.47
CA GLN A 153 20.29 106.74 19.33
C GLN A 153 19.26 107.77 18.83
N GLU A 154 18.43 108.33 19.71
CA GLU A 154 17.31 109.25 19.39
C GLU A 154 17.73 110.72 19.16
N MET A 155 16.99 111.39 18.24
CA MET A 155 17.20 112.75 17.70
C MET A 155 16.62 113.89 18.55
N THR A 156 17.08 115.12 18.30
CA THR A 156 16.89 116.33 19.13
C THR A 156 15.68 117.20 18.73
N PRO A 157 15.14 118.05 19.64
CA PRO A 157 13.86 118.76 19.44
C PRO A 157 13.83 119.79 18.30
N LYS A 158 14.99 120.19 17.74
CA LYS A 158 15.01 121.02 16.53
C LYS A 158 14.68 120.22 15.28
N GLU A 159 15.15 118.98 15.22
CA GLU A 159 14.88 118.07 14.11
C GLU A 159 13.40 117.68 14.10
N THR A 160 12.75 117.60 15.27
CA THR A 160 11.30 117.38 15.34
C THR A 160 10.46 118.56 14.80
N ALA A 161 10.94 119.80 14.93
CA ALA A 161 10.23 120.97 14.41
C ALA A 161 10.38 121.10 12.89
N ASP A 162 11.57 120.80 12.36
CA ASP A 162 11.81 120.76 10.91
C ASP A 162 11.09 119.56 10.26
N MET A 163 11.00 118.41 10.94
CA MET A 163 10.16 117.28 10.51
C MET A 163 8.67 117.63 10.43
N LEU A 164 8.15 118.41 11.39
CA LEU A 164 6.74 118.84 11.39
C LEU A 164 6.40 119.75 10.20
N LYS A 165 7.29 120.68 9.87
CA LYS A 165 7.11 121.58 8.72
C LYS A 165 7.22 120.85 7.39
N LEU A 166 8.09 119.84 7.34
CA LEU A 166 8.22 118.93 6.21
C LEU A 166 6.93 118.09 6.06
N MET A 167 6.38 117.55 7.17
CA MET A 167 5.13 116.78 7.16
C MET A 167 3.93 117.56 6.62
N GLU A 168 3.83 118.86 6.91
CA GLU A 168 2.75 119.75 6.41
C GLU A 168 2.83 119.96 4.87
N GLU A 169 4.03 119.90 4.29
CA GLU A 169 4.26 119.99 2.84
C GLU A 169 3.95 118.65 2.12
N TYR A 170 4.09 117.52 2.81
CA TYR A 170 3.79 116.18 2.29
C TYR A 170 2.34 115.72 2.56
N GLU A 171 1.53 116.49 3.28
CA GLU A 171 0.12 116.17 3.60
C GLU A 171 -0.77 115.80 2.39
N PRO A 172 -0.69 116.44 1.21
CA PRO A 172 -1.44 115.98 0.03
C PRO A 172 -0.93 114.65 -0.55
N ILE A 173 0.35 114.31 -0.36
CA ILE A 173 0.92 113.00 -0.76
C ILE A 173 0.55 111.93 0.27
N VAL A 174 0.48 112.30 1.55
CA VAL A 174 -0.05 111.45 2.63
C VAL A 174 -1.53 111.15 2.41
N ASN A 175 -2.32 112.11 1.92
CA ASN A 175 -3.72 111.86 1.54
C ASN A 175 -3.85 110.90 0.34
N HIS A 176 -2.95 110.97 -0.65
CA HIS A 176 -2.90 109.97 -1.73
C HIS A 176 -2.41 108.61 -1.24
N ALA A 177 -1.45 108.58 -0.31
CA ALA A 177 -0.99 107.35 0.33
C ALA A 177 -2.06 106.72 1.22
N ALA A 178 -2.88 107.54 1.90
CA ALA A 178 -4.02 107.11 2.70
C ALA A 178 -5.15 106.56 1.83
N ALA A 179 -5.47 107.23 0.71
CA ALA A 179 -6.44 106.73 -0.27
C ALA A 179 -5.96 105.42 -0.93
N PHE A 180 -4.66 105.31 -1.22
CA PHE A 180 -4.06 104.07 -1.72
C PHE A 180 -4.08 102.96 -0.67
N ALA A 181 -3.81 103.27 0.60
CA ALA A 181 -3.92 102.31 1.71
C ALA A 181 -5.36 101.85 1.94
N GLU A 182 -6.35 102.74 1.81
CA GLU A 182 -7.77 102.37 1.83
C GLU A 182 -8.14 101.45 0.66
N GLN A 183 -7.64 101.73 -0.54
CA GLN A 183 -7.89 100.87 -1.70
C GLN A 183 -7.22 99.50 -1.55
N LEU A 184 -5.98 99.45 -1.05
CA LEU A 184 -5.28 98.20 -0.76
C LEU A 184 -5.99 97.42 0.37
N SER A 185 -6.51 98.12 1.38
CA SER A 185 -7.31 97.54 2.46
C SER A 185 -8.61 96.92 1.94
N SER A 186 -9.31 97.63 1.05
CA SER A 186 -10.52 97.13 0.39
C SER A 186 -10.22 95.91 -0.47
N ASP A 187 -9.16 95.94 -1.27
CA ASP A 187 -8.76 94.82 -2.14
C ASP A 187 -8.33 93.60 -1.30
N LEU A 188 -7.62 93.83 -0.19
CA LEU A 188 -7.21 92.77 0.75
C LEU A 188 -8.43 92.17 1.45
N GLN A 189 -9.42 92.99 1.82
CA GLN A 189 -10.67 92.51 2.41
C GLN A 189 -11.47 91.61 1.43
N VAL A 190 -11.53 91.98 0.15
CA VAL A 190 -12.15 91.14 -0.89
C VAL A 190 -11.36 89.84 -1.06
N LEU A 191 -10.02 89.91 -1.05
CA LEU A 191 -9.18 88.74 -1.20
C LEU A 191 -9.35 87.78 -0.01
N ASP A 192 -9.40 88.30 1.21
CA ASP A 192 -9.68 87.53 2.42
C ASP A 192 -11.06 86.89 2.39
N GLU A 193 -12.08 87.59 1.89
CA GLU A 193 -13.43 87.05 1.72
C GLU A 193 -13.44 85.88 0.71
N THR A 194 -12.77 86.06 -0.44
CA THR A 194 -12.65 84.98 -1.44
C THR A 194 -11.83 83.79 -0.95
N ASN A 195 -10.77 84.04 -0.18
CA ASN A 195 -9.93 83.00 0.40
C ASN A 195 -10.69 82.20 1.47
N LEU A 196 -11.40 82.89 2.39
CA LEU A 196 -12.29 82.23 3.35
C LEU A 196 -13.36 81.40 2.64
N GLN A 197 -14.00 81.92 1.60
CA GLN A 197 -15.03 81.20 0.87
C GLN A 197 -14.47 79.97 0.13
N ALA A 198 -13.27 80.07 -0.44
CA ALA A 198 -12.57 78.94 -1.06
C ALA A 198 -12.20 77.86 -0.03
N ILE A 199 -11.66 78.25 1.12
CA ILE A 199 -11.32 77.34 2.24
C ILE A 199 -12.59 76.65 2.76
N ILE A 200 -13.68 77.39 2.98
CA ILE A 200 -14.95 76.83 3.45
C ILE A 200 -15.55 75.85 2.43
N SER A 201 -15.41 76.16 1.14
CA SER A 201 -15.92 75.29 0.06
C SER A 201 -15.11 73.99 -0.05
N SER A 202 -13.78 74.05 0.11
CA SER A 202 -12.91 72.88 0.07
C SER A 202 -13.10 72.02 1.32
N GLU A 203 -13.28 72.63 2.50
CA GLU A 203 -13.58 71.92 3.74
C GLU A 203 -14.90 71.14 3.65
N ARG A 204 -15.95 71.74 3.08
CA ARG A 204 -17.22 71.01 2.82
C ARG A 204 -17.04 69.83 1.87
N GLN A 205 -16.24 69.98 0.81
CA GLN A 205 -15.96 68.88 -0.13
C GLN A 205 -15.15 67.76 0.53
N VAL A 206 -14.17 68.11 1.36
CA VAL A 206 -13.38 67.15 2.14
C VAL A 206 -14.27 66.40 3.15
N MET A 207 -15.20 67.09 3.82
CA MET A 207 -16.16 66.43 4.71
C MET A 207 -17.09 65.45 3.97
N LEU A 208 -17.55 65.79 2.76
CA LEU A 208 -18.35 64.87 1.94
C LEU A 208 -17.56 63.64 1.53
N LEU A 209 -16.29 63.82 1.14
CA LEU A 209 -15.39 62.72 0.81
C LEU A 209 -15.15 61.83 2.04
N MET A 210 -14.91 62.42 3.21
CA MET A 210 -14.72 61.70 4.47
C MET A 210 -15.96 60.86 4.82
N ASN A 211 -17.15 61.44 4.73
CA ASN A 211 -18.40 60.71 4.96
C ASN A 211 -18.59 59.54 3.97
N SER A 212 -18.22 59.74 2.70
CA SER A 212 -18.29 58.69 1.68
C SER A 212 -17.30 57.55 1.98
N ILE A 213 -16.12 57.87 2.51
CA ILE A 213 -15.12 56.89 2.95
C ILE A 213 -15.63 56.13 4.17
N ASP A 214 -16.23 56.81 5.14
CA ASP A 214 -16.83 56.16 6.31
C ASP A 214 -17.96 55.20 5.91
N GLU A 215 -18.80 55.61 4.96
CA GLU A 215 -19.87 54.76 4.42
C GLU A 215 -19.30 53.54 3.67
N ALA A 216 -18.23 53.74 2.88
CA ALA A 216 -17.51 52.64 2.23
C ALA A 216 -16.84 51.70 3.25
N LEU A 217 -16.29 52.22 4.35
CA LEU A 217 -15.72 51.41 5.43
C LEU A 217 -16.79 50.55 6.12
N VAL A 218 -17.98 51.09 6.33
CA VAL A 218 -19.12 50.33 6.87
C VAL A 218 -19.55 49.22 5.91
N GLU A 219 -19.63 49.48 4.60
CA GLU A 219 -19.93 48.45 3.61
C GLU A 219 -18.85 47.37 3.54
N VAL A 220 -17.57 47.74 3.62
CA VAL A 220 -16.45 46.77 3.68
C VAL A 220 -16.56 45.89 4.93
N ALA A 221 -16.92 46.46 6.09
CA ALA A 221 -17.12 45.69 7.31
C ALA A 221 -18.27 44.67 7.18
N LYS A 222 -19.37 45.03 6.50
CA LYS A 222 -20.47 44.09 6.20
C LYS A 222 -19.99 42.96 5.28
N VAL A 223 -19.20 43.27 4.25
CA VAL A 223 -18.64 42.25 3.36
C VAL A 223 -17.70 41.31 4.13
N GLU A 224 -16.86 41.84 5.01
CA GLU A 224 -15.99 41.04 5.88
C GLU A 224 -16.79 40.09 6.79
N GLU A 225 -17.88 40.57 7.37
CA GLU A 225 -18.78 39.74 8.19
C GLU A 225 -19.39 38.60 7.35
N THR A 226 -19.91 38.91 6.16
CA THR A 226 -20.46 37.87 5.26
C THR A 226 -19.41 36.85 4.84
N LEU A 227 -18.18 37.29 4.52
CA LEU A 227 -17.06 36.40 4.21
C LEU A 227 -16.70 35.51 5.40
N GLN A 228 -16.71 36.04 6.61
CA GLN A 228 -16.43 35.27 7.82
C GLN A 228 -17.50 34.20 8.09
N ILE A 229 -18.77 34.47 7.77
CA ILE A 229 -19.85 33.48 7.83
C ILE A 229 -19.62 32.38 6.79
N HIS A 230 -19.28 32.75 5.55
CA HIS A 230 -18.99 31.78 4.50
C HIS A 230 -17.76 30.92 4.81
N ASP A 231 -16.69 31.48 5.39
CA ASP A 231 -15.50 30.73 5.80
C ASP A 231 -15.83 29.71 6.91
N LYS A 232 -16.66 30.10 7.89
CA LYS A 232 -17.15 29.17 8.92
C LYS A 232 -17.97 28.03 8.30
N LEU A 233 -18.86 28.33 7.35
CA LEU A 233 -19.66 27.32 6.65
C LEU A 233 -18.76 26.37 5.85
N LEU A 234 -17.78 26.90 5.11
CA LEU A 234 -16.81 26.09 4.36
C LEU A 234 -15.95 25.23 5.29
N GLY A 235 -15.56 25.76 6.45
CA GLY A 235 -14.87 25.00 7.48
C GLY A 235 -15.70 23.82 8.01
N SER A 236 -16.98 24.04 8.27
CA SER A 236 -17.91 22.98 8.70
C SER A 236 -18.16 21.95 7.59
N LEU A 237 -18.41 22.40 6.35
CA LEU A 237 -18.58 21.51 5.19
C LEU A 237 -17.33 20.66 4.93
N LYS A 238 -16.13 21.25 5.10
CA LYS A 238 -14.88 20.51 4.98
C LYS A 238 -14.78 19.40 6.05
N GLN A 239 -15.12 19.70 7.30
CA GLN A 239 -15.13 18.68 8.36
C GLN A 239 -16.13 17.55 8.06
N GLN A 240 -17.32 17.89 7.54
CA GLN A 240 -18.30 16.90 7.11
C GLN A 240 -17.78 16.05 5.93
N MET A 241 -17.14 16.67 4.95
CA MET A 241 -16.54 15.97 3.81
C MET A 241 -15.41 15.03 4.25
N ASP A 242 -14.53 15.49 5.15
CA ASP A 242 -13.44 14.67 5.70
C ASP A 242 -14.01 13.46 6.46
N HIS A 243 -15.09 13.65 7.23
CA HIS A 243 -15.79 12.57 7.91
C HIS A 243 -16.39 11.56 6.93
N ILE A 244 -17.11 12.02 5.90
CA ILE A 244 -17.68 11.16 4.86
C ILE A 244 -16.59 10.40 4.11
N GLN A 245 -15.46 11.06 3.79
CA GLN A 245 -14.34 10.41 3.12
C GLN A 245 -13.73 9.31 3.99
N GLN A 246 -13.60 9.55 5.29
CA GLN A 246 -13.12 8.54 6.23
C GLN A 246 -14.10 7.36 6.34
N GLU A 247 -15.41 7.62 6.43
CA GLU A 247 -16.43 6.56 6.43
C GLU A 247 -16.40 5.74 5.14
N ASN A 248 -16.32 6.39 3.97
CA ASN A 248 -16.20 5.70 2.68
C ASN A 248 -14.93 4.86 2.59
N PHE A 249 -13.80 5.36 3.11
CA PHE A 249 -12.56 4.57 3.16
C PHE A 249 -12.74 3.31 4.02
N LEU A 250 -13.40 3.43 5.17
CA LEU A 250 -13.71 2.28 6.02
C LEU A 250 -14.66 1.31 5.32
N LEU A 251 -15.67 1.82 4.62
CA LEU A 251 -16.64 1.03 3.87
C LEU A 251 -15.98 0.22 2.76
N HIS A 252 -15.12 0.84 1.93
CA HIS A 252 -14.34 0.12 0.92
C HIS A 252 -13.41 -0.93 1.53
N ARG A 253 -12.85 -0.65 2.71
CA ARG A 253 -12.02 -1.63 3.42
C ARG A 253 -12.85 -2.81 3.93
N ILE A 254 -14.07 -2.55 4.40
CA ILE A 254 -15.03 -3.59 4.79
C ILE A 254 -15.41 -4.43 3.57
N GLU A 255 -15.75 -3.79 2.46
CA GLU A 255 -16.12 -4.46 1.20
C GLU A 255 -14.99 -5.36 0.69
N SER A 256 -13.75 -4.85 0.62
CA SER A 256 -12.60 -5.66 0.22
C SER A 256 -12.33 -6.83 1.19
N ASN A 257 -12.52 -6.61 2.49
CA ASN A 257 -12.40 -7.68 3.47
C ASN A 257 -13.51 -8.73 3.32
N GLN A 258 -14.74 -8.30 3.03
CA GLN A 258 -15.87 -9.20 2.77
C GLN A 258 -15.66 -10.03 1.51
N GLU A 259 -15.15 -9.42 0.43
CA GLU A 259 -14.82 -10.12 -0.81
C GLU A 259 -13.73 -11.18 -0.58
N LYS A 260 -12.66 -10.81 0.12
CA LYS A 260 -11.59 -11.76 0.50
C LYS A 260 -12.14 -12.87 1.38
N LEU A 261 -12.89 -12.53 2.43
CA LEU A 261 -13.49 -13.51 3.32
C LEU A 261 -14.43 -14.46 2.57
N MET A 262 -15.22 -13.95 1.63
CA MET A 262 -16.08 -14.77 0.78
C MET A 262 -15.25 -15.72 -0.08
N GLY A 263 -14.16 -15.23 -0.70
CA GLY A 263 -13.24 -16.08 -1.46
C GLY A 263 -12.62 -17.21 -0.63
N GLU A 264 -12.22 -16.89 0.61
CA GLU A 264 -11.69 -17.86 1.58
C GLU A 264 -12.74 -18.90 1.99
N ILE A 265 -13.97 -18.48 2.27
CA ILE A 265 -15.08 -19.39 2.61
C ILE A 265 -15.41 -20.28 1.41
N LEU A 266 -15.54 -19.71 0.22
CA LEU A 266 -15.81 -20.47 -1.01
C LEU A 266 -14.70 -21.48 -1.30
N PHE A 267 -13.44 -21.13 -1.05
CA PHE A 267 -12.34 -22.08 -1.16
C PHE A 267 -12.50 -23.24 -0.17
N LEU A 268 -12.79 -22.96 1.10
CA LEU A 268 -12.98 -24.03 2.09
C LEU A 268 -14.18 -24.90 1.76
N THR A 269 -15.34 -24.31 1.45
CA THR A 269 -16.56 -25.07 1.13
C THR A 269 -16.39 -25.87 -0.16
N SER A 270 -15.79 -25.32 -1.21
CA SER A 270 -15.66 -26.05 -2.48
C SER A 270 -14.66 -27.22 -2.41
N ASN A 271 -13.65 -27.13 -1.53
CA ASN A 271 -12.57 -28.12 -1.46
C ASN A 271 -12.72 -29.13 -0.31
N LEU A 272 -13.42 -28.77 0.76
CA LEU A 272 -13.63 -29.61 1.96
C LEU A 272 -15.06 -30.14 2.08
N ASP A 273 -15.89 -29.95 1.05
CA ASP A 273 -17.22 -30.56 1.00
C ASP A 273 -17.16 -31.90 0.27
N LEU A 274 -17.75 -32.91 0.90
CA LEU A 274 -17.84 -34.28 0.41
C LEU A 274 -19.31 -34.66 0.47
N ASN A 275 -19.89 -34.94 -0.69
CA ASN A 275 -21.30 -35.30 -0.78
C ASN A 275 -21.66 -36.39 0.24
N GLU A 276 -22.81 -36.23 0.88
CA GLU A 276 -23.28 -37.14 1.92
C GLU A 276 -23.41 -38.59 1.42
N GLU A 277 -23.75 -38.76 0.14
CA GLU A 277 -23.80 -40.06 -0.53
C GLU A 277 -22.43 -40.76 -0.54
N HIS A 278 -21.35 -40.04 -0.87
CA HIS A 278 -19.99 -40.59 -0.82
C HIS A 278 -19.58 -40.92 0.62
N CYS A 279 -19.96 -40.09 1.59
CA CYS A 279 -19.73 -40.37 3.00
C CYS A 279 -20.43 -41.66 3.46
N GLN A 280 -21.68 -41.89 3.03
CA GLN A 280 -22.44 -43.09 3.38
C GLN A 280 -21.84 -44.34 2.73
N VAL A 281 -21.45 -44.26 1.45
CA VAL A 281 -20.79 -45.37 0.73
C VAL A 281 -19.48 -45.78 1.42
N LEU A 282 -18.66 -44.80 1.83
CA LEU A 282 -17.39 -45.06 2.52
C LEU A 282 -17.59 -45.65 3.93
N ARG A 283 -18.66 -45.27 4.65
CA ARG A 283 -19.02 -45.85 5.95
C ARG A 283 -19.50 -47.28 5.84
N GLN A 284 -20.30 -47.58 4.82
CA GLN A 284 -20.86 -48.91 4.61
C GLN A 284 -19.82 -49.87 4.03
N GLY A 285 -18.94 -49.38 3.16
CA GLY A 285 -17.83 -50.15 2.60
C GLY A 285 -18.26 -51.45 1.91
N ASP A 286 -19.42 -51.44 1.25
CA ASP A 286 -20.00 -52.63 0.60
C ASP A 286 -19.34 -52.88 -0.76
N LEU A 287 -18.61 -53.99 -0.84
CA LEU A 287 -17.84 -54.41 -2.00
C LEU A 287 -18.40 -55.68 -2.64
N SER A 288 -19.63 -56.07 -2.30
CA SER A 288 -20.24 -57.34 -2.71
C SER A 288 -20.64 -57.41 -4.19
N SER A 289 -20.66 -56.28 -4.90
CA SER A 289 -21.11 -56.19 -6.29
C SER A 289 -20.19 -55.30 -7.11
N PRO A 290 -19.87 -55.63 -8.38
CA PRO A 290 -18.98 -54.83 -9.23
C PRO A 290 -19.48 -53.39 -9.42
N ARG A 291 -20.80 -53.17 -9.46
CA ARG A 291 -21.38 -51.81 -9.53
C ARG A 291 -21.14 -51.01 -8.24
N LYS A 292 -21.17 -51.67 -7.08
CA LYS A 292 -20.88 -51.03 -5.80
C LYS A 292 -19.39 -50.72 -5.64
N VAL A 293 -18.53 -51.57 -6.20
CA VAL A 293 -17.07 -51.33 -6.27
C VAL A 293 -16.78 -50.05 -7.07
N GLU A 294 -17.43 -49.83 -8.21
CA GLU A 294 -17.27 -48.58 -9.00
C GLU A 294 -17.70 -47.33 -8.22
N VAL A 295 -18.82 -47.39 -7.49
CA VAL A 295 -19.30 -46.28 -6.64
C VAL A 295 -18.35 -46.03 -5.47
N CYS A 296 -17.79 -47.09 -4.88
CA CYS A 296 -16.75 -46.99 -3.86
C CYS A 296 -15.46 -46.37 -4.41
N ILE A 297 -15.03 -46.74 -5.62
CA ILE A 297 -13.86 -46.12 -6.28
C ILE A 297 -14.07 -44.62 -6.46
N ALA A 298 -15.22 -44.21 -6.99
CA ALA A 298 -15.55 -42.79 -7.17
C ALA A 298 -15.57 -42.03 -5.83
N ALA A 299 -16.14 -42.62 -4.77
CA ALA A 299 -16.18 -42.02 -3.44
C ALA A 299 -14.78 -41.90 -2.80
N VAL A 300 -13.93 -42.91 -3.01
CA VAL A 300 -12.55 -42.95 -2.53
C VAL A 300 -11.67 -41.94 -3.27
N GLU A 301 -11.85 -41.80 -4.59
CA GLU A 301 -11.17 -40.79 -5.39
C GLU A 301 -11.57 -39.39 -4.93
N ALA A 302 -12.87 -39.11 -4.75
CA ALA A 302 -13.36 -37.85 -4.21
C ALA A 302 -12.77 -37.54 -2.83
N LEU A 303 -12.73 -38.53 -1.92
CA LEU A 303 -12.10 -38.38 -0.61
C LEU A 303 -10.61 -38.05 -0.71
N SER A 304 -9.89 -38.75 -1.57
CA SER A 304 -8.46 -38.50 -1.79
C SER A 304 -8.19 -37.11 -2.38
N SER A 305 -9.07 -36.64 -3.27
CA SER A 305 -9.00 -35.29 -3.83
C SER A 305 -9.15 -34.24 -2.73
N CYS A 306 -10.14 -34.38 -1.83
CA CYS A 306 -10.35 -33.47 -0.70
C CYS A 306 -9.18 -33.48 0.30
N MET A 307 -8.63 -34.67 0.61
CA MET A 307 -7.49 -34.79 1.54
C MET A 307 -6.17 -34.24 0.97
N ASN A 308 -6.01 -34.26 -0.35
CA ASN A 308 -4.79 -33.79 -1.02
C ASN A 308 -4.77 -32.27 -1.27
N VAL A 309 -5.85 -31.55 -0.97
CA VAL A 309 -5.88 -30.09 -1.07
C VAL A 309 -4.89 -29.48 -0.08
N GLN A 310 -4.06 -28.54 -0.55
CA GLN A 310 -3.08 -27.86 0.29
C GLN A 310 -3.76 -26.85 1.21
N ILE A 311 -4.15 -27.32 2.39
CA ILE A 311 -4.74 -26.48 3.43
C ILE A 311 -3.62 -25.73 4.15
N GLN A 312 -3.67 -24.39 4.11
CA GLN A 312 -2.77 -23.54 4.88
C GLN A 312 -2.84 -23.88 6.38
N PRO A 313 -1.70 -23.85 7.10
CA PRO A 313 -1.66 -24.21 8.52
C PRO A 313 -2.56 -23.32 9.39
N GLY A 314 -2.91 -22.11 8.92
CA GLY A 314 -3.87 -21.23 9.58
C GLY A 314 -5.30 -21.80 9.64
N TYR A 315 -5.77 -22.49 8.60
CA TYR A 315 -7.13 -23.05 8.58
C TYR A 315 -7.31 -24.19 9.57
N ARG A 316 -6.24 -24.91 9.92
CA ARG A 316 -6.31 -26.00 10.93
C ARG A 316 -6.67 -25.51 12.33
N LYS A 317 -6.61 -24.20 12.59
CA LYS A 317 -7.07 -23.60 13.85
C LYS A 317 -8.59 -23.42 13.89
N LEU A 318 -9.27 -23.48 12.74
CA LEU A 318 -10.73 -23.42 12.68
C LEU A 318 -11.29 -24.78 13.09
N GLN A 319 -12.19 -24.78 14.07
CA GLN A 319 -12.79 -26.00 14.61
C GLN A 319 -13.50 -26.81 13.52
N ALA A 320 -14.30 -26.17 12.66
CA ALA A 320 -15.02 -26.85 11.59
C ALA A 320 -14.07 -27.57 10.60
N VAL A 321 -12.93 -26.96 10.27
CA VAL A 321 -11.93 -27.58 9.38
C VAL A 321 -11.25 -28.74 10.09
N ALA A 322 -10.93 -28.61 11.37
CA ALA A 322 -10.35 -29.69 12.16
C ALA A 322 -11.30 -30.89 12.27
N GLU A 323 -12.59 -30.65 12.57
CA GLU A 323 -13.63 -31.68 12.63
C GLU A 323 -13.80 -32.40 11.28
N GLN A 324 -13.82 -31.64 10.17
CA GLN A 324 -13.94 -32.21 8.83
C GLN A 324 -12.74 -33.09 8.46
N LEU A 325 -11.51 -32.66 8.79
CA LEU A 325 -10.32 -33.47 8.56
C LEU A 325 -10.28 -34.74 9.42
N ILE A 326 -10.72 -34.67 10.67
CA ILE A 326 -10.86 -35.84 11.54
C ILE A 326 -11.90 -36.80 10.96
N MET A 327 -13.01 -36.28 10.44
CA MET A 327 -14.05 -37.06 9.78
C MET A 327 -13.51 -37.76 8.53
N PHE A 328 -12.74 -37.07 7.67
CA PHE A 328 -12.10 -37.67 6.50
C PHE A 328 -11.13 -38.80 6.86
N GLU A 329 -10.27 -38.59 7.88
CA GLU A 329 -9.37 -39.65 8.34
C GLU A 329 -10.16 -40.84 8.92
N THR A 330 -11.25 -40.58 9.65
CA THR A 330 -12.10 -41.66 10.18
C THR A 330 -12.77 -42.46 9.06
N LEU A 331 -13.31 -41.79 8.04
CA LEU A 331 -13.89 -42.45 6.86
C LEU A 331 -12.86 -43.29 6.11
N LYS A 332 -11.66 -42.73 5.93
CA LYS A 332 -10.53 -43.42 5.30
C LYS A 332 -10.17 -44.70 6.06
N GLN A 333 -9.97 -44.61 7.37
CA GLN A 333 -9.63 -45.78 8.21
C GLN A 333 -10.73 -46.84 8.21
N ASN A 334 -12.00 -46.42 8.26
CA ASN A 334 -13.13 -47.35 8.20
C ASN A 334 -13.18 -48.10 6.86
N PHE A 335 -12.99 -47.37 5.75
CA PHE A 335 -12.98 -47.98 4.43
C PHE A 335 -11.77 -48.90 4.22
N GLU A 336 -10.58 -48.53 4.70
CA GLU A 336 -9.38 -49.38 4.67
C GLU A 336 -9.62 -50.71 5.41
N ASN A 337 -10.20 -50.65 6.61
CA ASN A 337 -10.52 -51.84 7.38
C ASN A 337 -11.60 -52.70 6.71
N SER A 338 -12.65 -52.10 6.14
CA SER A 338 -13.68 -52.83 5.40
C SER A 338 -13.11 -53.50 4.16
N PHE A 339 -12.30 -52.78 3.38
CA PHE A 339 -11.65 -53.29 2.18
C PHE A 339 -10.70 -54.45 2.49
N ILE A 340 -9.86 -54.31 3.52
CA ILE A 340 -8.95 -55.38 3.97
C ILE A 340 -9.74 -56.61 4.43
N SER A 341 -10.81 -56.40 5.19
CA SER A 341 -11.67 -57.49 5.69
C SER A 341 -12.37 -58.22 4.54
N HIS A 342 -12.89 -57.47 3.56
CA HIS A 342 -13.55 -58.03 2.38
C HIS A 342 -12.59 -58.84 1.52
N ILE A 343 -11.41 -58.28 1.21
CA ILE A 343 -10.37 -58.99 0.44
C ILE A 343 -9.88 -60.24 1.18
N THR A 344 -9.70 -60.17 2.51
CA THR A 344 -9.33 -61.32 3.33
C THR A 344 -10.44 -62.38 3.34
N SER A 345 -11.71 -61.98 3.41
CA SER A 345 -12.85 -62.88 3.32
C SER A 345 -12.93 -63.58 1.97
N ILE A 346 -12.66 -62.87 0.85
CA ILE A 346 -12.54 -63.48 -0.48
C ILE A 346 -11.44 -64.54 -0.47
N PHE A 347 -10.26 -64.24 0.08
CA PHE A 347 -9.16 -65.21 0.18
C PHE A 347 -9.53 -66.44 1.02
N GLU A 348 -10.33 -66.28 2.07
CA GLU A 348 -10.79 -67.39 2.92
C GLU A 348 -11.89 -68.23 2.26
N GLN A 349 -12.84 -67.58 1.58
CA GLN A 349 -13.91 -68.24 0.82
C GLN A 349 -13.35 -69.07 -0.34
N GLN A 350 -12.33 -68.55 -1.02
CA GLN A 350 -11.59 -69.27 -2.07
C GLN A 350 -10.94 -70.58 -1.55
N VAL A 351 -10.56 -70.64 -0.27
CA VAL A 351 -10.04 -71.87 0.38
C VAL A 351 -11.17 -72.87 0.72
N GLY A 352 -12.41 -72.41 0.88
CA GLY A 352 -13.57 -73.23 1.28
C GLY A 352 -14.33 -73.86 0.11
N GLU A 353 -14.51 -73.15 -1.01
CA GLU A 353 -15.31 -73.63 -2.15
C GLU A 353 -14.64 -74.74 -2.97
N HIS A 354 -13.31 -74.88 -2.89
CA HIS A 354 -12.56 -75.88 -3.67
C HIS A 354 -12.70 -77.34 -3.16
N ILE A 355 -13.50 -77.58 -2.12
CA ILE A 355 -13.72 -78.92 -1.57
C ILE A 355 -14.50 -79.84 -2.55
N GLN A 356 -15.10 -79.31 -3.63
CA GLN A 356 -16.08 -80.04 -4.45
C GLN A 356 -15.63 -80.49 -5.86
N THR A 357 -14.34 -80.56 -6.17
CA THR A 357 -13.88 -81.11 -7.47
C THR A 357 -13.44 -82.58 -7.35
N ASN A 358 -14.40 -83.50 -7.48
CA ASN A 358 -14.18 -84.96 -7.54
C ASN A 358 -13.48 -85.43 -8.85
N LYS A 359 -12.61 -84.62 -9.46
CA LYS A 359 -11.90 -84.96 -10.69
C LYS A 359 -10.40 -84.76 -10.53
N LEU A 360 -9.63 -85.75 -11.00
CA LEU A 360 -8.17 -85.85 -10.95
C LEU A 360 -7.49 -84.88 -11.95
N ILE A 361 -7.82 -83.59 -11.89
CA ILE A 361 -7.22 -82.54 -12.72
C ILE A 361 -6.88 -81.39 -11.78
N SER A 362 -5.61 -80.96 -11.80
CA SER A 362 -5.18 -79.76 -11.10
C SER A 362 -6.00 -78.57 -11.65
N PRO A 363 -6.81 -77.90 -10.81
CA PRO A 363 -7.67 -76.82 -11.27
C PRO A 363 -6.82 -75.63 -11.71
N THR A 364 -7.17 -75.01 -12.83
CA THR A 364 -6.53 -73.77 -13.25
C THR A 364 -7.02 -72.63 -12.36
N HIS A 365 -6.12 -71.96 -11.63
CA HIS A 365 -6.47 -70.88 -10.70
C HIS A 365 -6.78 -69.51 -11.37
N LYS A 366 -6.81 -69.47 -12.71
CA LYS A 366 -7.08 -68.25 -13.50
C LYS A 366 -8.35 -67.48 -13.09
N PRO A 367 -9.53 -68.10 -12.87
CA PRO A 367 -10.74 -67.36 -12.49
C PRO A 367 -10.63 -66.68 -11.11
N TYR A 368 -9.79 -67.17 -10.19
CA TYR A 368 -9.55 -66.52 -8.89
C TYR A 368 -8.76 -65.22 -9.02
N HIS A 369 -7.82 -65.19 -9.96
CA HIS A 369 -7.09 -63.97 -10.28
C HIS A 369 -7.98 -63.00 -11.07
N ASP A 370 -8.88 -63.52 -11.90
CA ASP A 370 -9.81 -62.71 -12.68
C ASP A 370 -10.87 -62.02 -11.79
N GLU A 371 -11.28 -62.66 -10.69
CA GLU A 371 -12.22 -62.09 -9.69
C GLU A 371 -11.61 -60.91 -8.90
N LEU A 372 -10.28 -60.80 -8.84
CA LEU A 372 -9.58 -59.73 -8.13
C LEU A 372 -9.31 -58.50 -9.01
N LEU A 373 -9.44 -58.61 -10.33
CA LEU A 373 -9.21 -57.51 -11.30
C LEU A 373 -10.01 -56.22 -11.01
N PRO A 374 -11.31 -56.28 -10.63
CA PRO A 374 -12.10 -55.07 -10.36
C PRO A 374 -11.58 -54.24 -9.19
N TYR A 375 -10.78 -54.82 -8.30
CA TYR A 375 -10.28 -54.16 -7.09
C TYR A 375 -8.91 -53.49 -7.30
N VAL A 376 -8.32 -53.56 -8.50
CA VAL A 376 -7.01 -52.97 -8.81
C VAL A 376 -6.94 -51.47 -8.49
N PRO A 377 -7.94 -50.63 -8.82
CA PRO A 377 -7.92 -49.20 -8.47
C PRO A 377 -7.89 -48.97 -6.95
N LEU A 378 -8.64 -49.75 -6.18
CA LEU A 378 -8.66 -49.68 -4.73
C LEU A 378 -7.34 -50.16 -4.11
N MET A 379 -6.67 -51.15 -4.71
CA MET A 379 -5.32 -51.57 -4.32
C MET A 379 -4.29 -50.47 -4.58
N THR A 380 -4.39 -49.77 -5.71
CA THR A 380 -3.49 -48.64 -6.00
C THR A 380 -3.73 -47.47 -5.05
N TRP A 381 -4.99 -47.22 -4.67
CA TRP A 381 -5.32 -46.24 -3.64
C TRP A 381 -4.74 -46.65 -2.28
N LEU A 382 -4.94 -47.89 -1.82
CA LEU A 382 -4.41 -48.37 -0.55
C LEU A 382 -2.87 -48.29 -0.52
N LYS A 383 -2.20 -48.59 -1.63
CA LYS A 383 -0.74 -48.46 -1.77
C LYS A 383 -0.25 -47.03 -1.57
N ASN A 384 -0.97 -46.05 -2.11
CA ASN A 384 -0.59 -44.64 -2.03
C ASN A 384 -0.94 -44.04 -0.66
N THR A 385 -2.04 -44.50 -0.06
CA THR A 385 -2.57 -43.97 1.19
C THR A 385 -1.89 -44.58 2.42
N ASN A 386 -1.72 -45.91 2.45
CA ASN A 386 -1.17 -46.65 3.58
C ASN A 386 -0.29 -47.84 3.12
N PRO A 387 1.01 -47.60 2.85
CA PRO A 387 1.95 -48.62 2.35
C PRO A 387 2.14 -49.83 3.28
N MET A 388 1.98 -49.62 4.60
CA MET A 388 2.15 -50.68 5.60
C MET A 388 1.05 -51.74 5.48
N LEU A 389 -0.22 -51.31 5.44
CA LEU A 389 -1.38 -52.22 5.27
C LEU A 389 -1.34 -52.92 3.91
N PHE A 390 -0.93 -52.20 2.86
CA PHE A 390 -0.69 -52.80 1.55
C PHE A 390 0.43 -53.85 1.57
N SER A 391 1.46 -53.71 2.41
CA SER A 391 2.55 -54.69 2.49
C SER A 391 2.14 -56.01 3.16
N ASP A 392 1.11 -55.98 4.00
CA ASP A 392 0.63 -57.16 4.73
C ASP A 392 -0.39 -57.98 3.93
N LEU A 393 -1.18 -57.34 3.07
CA LEU A 393 -2.17 -58.01 2.22
C LEU A 393 -1.58 -59.09 1.29
N PRO A 394 -0.46 -58.85 0.56
CA PRO A 394 0.21 -59.86 -0.25
C PRO A 394 0.74 -61.03 0.58
N LYS A 395 1.10 -60.81 1.85
CA LYS A 395 1.52 -61.90 2.75
C LYS A 395 0.32 -62.77 3.15
N VAL A 396 -0.83 -62.16 3.41
CA VAL A 396 -2.09 -62.87 3.68
C VAL A 396 -2.55 -63.65 2.45
N TYR A 397 -2.43 -63.05 1.27
CA TYR A 397 -2.68 -63.71 -0.01
C TYR A 397 -1.74 -64.90 -0.24
N ALA A 398 -0.44 -64.73 -0.05
CA ALA A 398 0.54 -65.81 -0.20
C ALA A 398 0.25 -66.96 0.79
N ARG A 399 -0.08 -66.64 2.05
CA ARG A 399 -0.43 -67.66 3.06
C ARG A 399 -1.72 -68.41 2.73
N SER A 400 -2.76 -67.71 2.29
CA SER A 400 -4.05 -68.33 1.92
C SER A 400 -3.89 -69.23 0.69
N LEU A 401 -3.15 -68.78 -0.32
CA LEU A 401 -2.79 -69.62 -1.47
C LEU A 401 -1.93 -70.81 -1.08
N CYS A 402 -0.88 -70.64 -0.25
CA CYS A 402 -0.08 -71.77 0.23
C CYS A 402 -0.96 -72.81 0.94
N ARG A 403 -1.91 -72.36 1.77
CA ARG A 403 -2.87 -73.25 2.44
C ARG A 403 -3.82 -73.94 1.46
N LEU A 404 -4.26 -73.26 0.40
CA LEU A 404 -5.05 -73.84 -0.69
C LEU A 404 -4.25 -74.95 -1.40
N TYR A 405 -3.05 -74.62 -1.89
CA TYR A 405 -2.17 -75.57 -2.56
C TYR A 405 -1.83 -76.77 -1.67
N GLU A 406 -1.51 -76.57 -0.38
CA GLU A 406 -1.26 -77.67 0.55
C GLU A 406 -2.48 -78.60 0.70
N LYS A 407 -3.69 -78.05 0.77
CA LYS A 407 -4.93 -78.83 0.86
C LYS A 407 -5.24 -79.56 -0.44
N GLU A 408 -5.06 -78.93 -1.59
CA GLU A 408 -5.25 -79.54 -2.90
C GLU A 408 -4.25 -80.67 -3.15
N ILE A 409 -2.98 -80.45 -2.81
CA ILE A 409 -1.93 -81.47 -2.90
C ILE A 409 -2.27 -82.66 -2.00
N LYS A 410 -2.69 -82.41 -0.74
CA LYS A 410 -3.13 -83.47 0.18
C LYS A 410 -4.33 -84.25 -0.38
N ASN A 411 -5.37 -83.56 -0.86
CA ASN A 411 -6.56 -84.19 -1.44
C ASN A 411 -6.23 -84.97 -2.72
N PHE A 412 -5.34 -84.46 -3.57
CA PHE A 412 -4.88 -85.15 -4.77
C PHE A 412 -4.15 -86.46 -4.41
N PHE A 413 -3.22 -86.41 -3.45
CA PHE A 413 -2.53 -87.61 -2.97
C PHE A 413 -3.46 -88.59 -2.26
N GLU A 414 -4.48 -88.10 -1.53
CA GLU A 414 -5.47 -88.94 -0.87
C GLU A 414 -6.41 -89.61 -1.88
N MET A 415 -6.87 -88.90 -2.91
CA MET A 415 -7.62 -89.47 -4.04
C MET A 415 -6.79 -90.49 -4.83
N ALA A 416 -5.52 -90.18 -5.11
CA ALA A 416 -4.60 -91.12 -5.76
C ALA A 416 -4.39 -92.38 -4.90
N ARG A 417 -4.23 -92.22 -3.58
CA ARG A 417 -4.12 -93.32 -2.63
C ARG A 417 -5.40 -94.17 -2.58
N MET A 418 -6.58 -93.54 -2.59
CA MET A 418 -7.87 -94.24 -2.63
C MET A 418 -8.06 -95.02 -3.93
N LEU A 419 -7.65 -94.47 -5.08
CA LEU A 419 -7.69 -95.18 -6.38
C LEU A 419 -6.69 -96.34 -6.44
N LEU A 420 -5.51 -96.20 -5.82
CA LEU A 420 -4.48 -97.24 -5.77
C LEU A 420 -4.79 -98.35 -4.77
N LEU A 421 -5.33 -98.03 -3.58
CA LEU A 421 -5.76 -99.04 -2.59
C LEU A 421 -7.11 -99.68 -2.94
N GLY A 422 -8.02 -98.95 -3.60
CA GLY A 422 -9.32 -99.47 -4.06
C GLY A 422 -9.21 -100.54 -5.13
N ARG A 423 -8.10 -100.57 -5.90
CA ARG A 423 -7.83 -101.65 -6.87
C ARG A 423 -7.17 -102.90 -6.29
N ALA A 424 -6.70 -102.86 -5.03
CA ALA A 424 -5.88 -103.95 -4.49
C ALA A 424 -6.68 -105.12 -3.87
N LYS A 425 -8.02 -105.04 -3.78
CA LYS A 425 -8.85 -106.08 -3.13
C LYS A 425 -9.65 -107.01 -4.04
N ASP A 426 -9.73 -106.77 -5.35
CA ASP A 426 -10.52 -107.62 -6.27
C ASP A 426 -9.69 -108.54 -7.20
N SER A 427 -8.36 -108.60 -7.04
CA SER A 427 -7.49 -109.40 -7.92
C SER A 427 -6.97 -110.72 -7.29
N LYS A 428 -7.76 -111.35 -6.40
CA LYS A 428 -7.48 -112.71 -5.89
C LYS A 428 -8.77 -113.51 -5.68
N GLN A 429 -9.53 -113.79 -6.74
CA GLN A 429 -10.31 -115.03 -6.88
C GLN A 429 -10.90 -115.09 -8.30
N LYS A 430 -10.81 -116.25 -8.97
CA LYS A 430 -11.35 -116.60 -10.32
C LYS A 430 -10.44 -116.16 -11.50
N CYS A 431 -10.00 -116.99 -12.43
CA CYS A 431 -10.39 -118.34 -12.84
C CYS A 431 -9.18 -119.07 -13.48
N ILE A 432 -8.99 -120.32 -13.05
CA ILE A 432 -8.43 -121.38 -13.90
C ILE A 432 -9.49 -121.66 -14.98
N CYS A 433 -9.12 -121.55 -16.27
CA CYS A 433 -9.46 -122.50 -17.35
C CYS A 433 -9.12 -121.95 -18.75
N LYS A 434 -8.01 -122.45 -19.29
CA LYS A 434 -7.82 -123.03 -20.63
C LYS A 434 -8.44 -122.35 -21.88
N ARG A 435 -7.50 -121.99 -22.76
CA ARG A 435 -7.35 -122.37 -24.19
C ARG A 435 -8.21 -121.71 -25.28
N ASN A 436 -7.45 -121.04 -26.16
CA ASN A 436 -7.44 -121.13 -27.63
C ASN A 436 -8.64 -120.60 -28.42
N HIS A 437 -8.44 -119.47 -29.14
CA HIS A 437 -8.27 -119.40 -30.62
C HIS A 437 -8.34 -117.92 -31.07
N SER A 438 -7.22 -117.36 -31.53
CA SER A 438 -6.87 -117.03 -32.93
C SER A 438 -7.71 -115.96 -33.63
N HIS A 439 -7.07 -114.79 -33.77
CA HIS A 439 -7.09 -113.74 -34.82
C HIS A 439 -8.37 -113.37 -35.62
N PRO A 440 -8.59 -112.05 -35.85
CA PRO A 440 -9.67 -111.52 -36.67
C PRO A 440 -9.27 -111.40 -38.15
N PHE A 441 -10.21 -111.61 -39.06
CA PHE A 441 -10.12 -111.16 -40.45
C PHE A 441 -11.47 -110.61 -40.92
N PHE A 442 -11.48 -109.32 -41.25
CA PHE A 442 -12.38 -108.61 -42.18
C PHE A 442 -12.41 -109.34 -43.55
N PRO A 443 -13.25 -108.99 -44.57
CA PRO A 443 -13.95 -107.71 -44.81
C PRO A 443 -15.36 -107.86 -45.41
N LYS A 444 -16.00 -106.75 -45.78
CA LYS A 444 -16.70 -106.60 -47.07
C LYS A 444 -17.09 -105.14 -47.32
N LEU A 445 -16.38 -104.50 -48.25
CA LEU A 445 -16.98 -103.49 -49.13
C LEU A 445 -17.75 -104.25 -50.23
N SER A 446 -18.90 -103.70 -50.56
CA SER A 446 -19.82 -104.12 -51.62
C SER A 446 -19.32 -103.73 -53.01
N ASP A 447 -19.53 -104.63 -53.97
CA ASP A 447 -19.81 -104.27 -55.36
C ASP A 447 -21.04 -105.06 -55.82
N TYR A 448 -21.96 -104.32 -56.46
CA TYR A 448 -23.25 -104.66 -57.08
C TYR A 448 -24.49 -104.88 -56.21
#